data_AF-A0A545BAC4-F1
#
_entry.id   AF-A0A545BAC4-F1
#
_cell.length_a   1.000
_cell.length_b   1.000
_cell.length_c   1.000
_cell.angle_alpha   90.00
_cell.angle_beta   90.00
_cell.angle_gamma   90.00
#
_symmetry.space_group_name_H-M   'P 1'
#
loop_
_entity.id
_entity.type
_entity.pdbx_description
1 polymer ?
#
loop_
_entity_poly.entity_id
_entity_poly.type
_entity_poly.pdbx_seq_one_letter_code
_entity_poly.pdbx_strand_id
1 'polypeptide(L)'
;LVGSALRTLGMTDFSPEQLRLLTHGRVVATRQMRETLGYGPRYTTAETFADFARSRGPGLLPPEALAGAVDRIAALPVLGGGHLPTQSAN
;
A
#
# COMPACT_ATOMS: atom_id res chain seq x y z
N LEU A 1 6.39 -5.20 -14.22
CA LEU A 1 7.53 -5.84 -13.51
C LEU A 1 7.36 -5.86 -11.98
N VAL A 2 6.77 -4.84 -11.35
CA VAL A 2 6.44 -4.88 -9.91
C VAL A 2 5.47 -6.03 -9.54
N GLY A 3 4.47 -6.29 -10.40
CA GLY A 3 3.49 -7.38 -10.18
C GLY A 3 4.01 -8.82 -10.33
N SER A 4 5.23 -9.03 -10.85
CA SER A 4 5.89 -10.35 -10.86
C SER A 4 6.77 -10.54 -9.63
N ALA A 5 7.47 -9.49 -9.18
CA ALA A 5 8.29 -9.54 -7.97
C ALA A 5 7.45 -9.73 -6.70
N LEU A 6 6.27 -9.11 -6.62
CA LEU A 6 5.32 -9.34 -5.51
C LEU A 6 4.84 -10.80 -5.43
N ARG A 7 4.81 -11.53 -6.57
CA ARG A 7 4.33 -12.92 -6.66
C ARG A 7 5.26 -13.92 -5.99
N THR A 8 6.54 -13.58 -5.90
CA THR A 8 7.59 -14.47 -5.41
C THR A 8 7.85 -14.29 -3.91
N LEU A 9 7.48 -13.15 -3.32
CA LEU A 9 7.92 -12.77 -1.97
C LEU A 9 6.85 -12.92 -0.86
N GLY A 10 5.61 -13.31 -1.18
CA GLY A 10 4.57 -13.51 -0.15
C GLY A 10 3.15 -13.80 -0.63
N MET A 11 2.96 -14.21 -1.89
CA MET A 11 1.63 -14.52 -2.46
C MET A 11 1.14 -15.96 -2.22
N THR A 12 1.68 -16.72 -1.26
CA THR A 12 1.04 -18.01 -0.92
C THR A 12 -0.31 -17.82 -0.22
N ASP A 13 -0.51 -16.67 0.44
CA ASP A 13 -1.68 -16.44 1.28
C ASP A 13 -2.84 -15.74 0.53
N PHE A 14 -2.63 -15.36 -0.74
CA PHE A 14 -3.63 -14.65 -1.54
C PHE A 14 -4.02 -15.44 -2.78
N SER A 15 -5.33 -15.67 -2.95
CA SER A 15 -5.87 -16.27 -4.15
C SER A 15 -5.76 -15.32 -5.35
N PRO A 16 -5.74 -15.84 -6.59
CA PRO A 16 -5.77 -15.02 -7.80
C PRO A 16 -6.95 -14.02 -7.83
N GLU A 17 -8.10 -14.42 -7.27
CA GLU A 17 -9.29 -13.58 -7.14
C GLU A 17 -9.04 -12.37 -6.23
N GLN A 18 -8.39 -12.60 -5.09
CA GLN A 18 -8.03 -11.55 -4.13
C GLN A 18 -7.03 -10.57 -4.70
N LEU A 19 -6.03 -11.05 -5.45
CA LEU A 19 -5.09 -10.17 -6.15
C LEU A 19 -5.81 -9.32 -7.19
N ARG A 20 -6.75 -9.90 -7.93
CA ARG A 20 -7.55 -9.17 -8.92
C ARG A 20 -8.37 -8.06 -8.26
N LEU A 21 -8.98 -8.34 -7.10
CA LEU A 21 -9.66 -7.34 -6.27
C LEU A 21 -8.71 -6.20 -5.83
N LEU A 22 -7.50 -6.53 -5.37
CA LEU A 22 -6.50 -5.54 -4.97
C LEU A 22 -6.04 -4.65 -6.14
N THR A 23 -5.99 -5.18 -7.36
CA THR A 23 -5.58 -4.43 -8.56
C THR A 23 -6.72 -3.74 -9.30
N HIS A 24 -7.98 -3.89 -8.85
CA HIS A 24 -9.17 -3.40 -9.56
C HIS A 24 -9.32 -1.86 -9.55
N GLY A 25 -8.40 -1.14 -8.90
CA GLY A 25 -8.25 0.32 -8.97
C GLY A 25 -9.32 1.14 -8.25
N ARG A 26 -10.44 0.53 -7.86
CA ARG A 26 -11.52 1.19 -7.12
C ARG A 26 -11.35 0.95 -5.62
N VAL A 27 -11.23 2.03 -4.86
CA VAL A 27 -11.20 2.02 -3.40
C VAL A 27 -12.50 2.59 -2.84
N VAL A 28 -12.90 2.11 -1.65
CA VAL A 28 -14.07 2.65 -0.96
C VAL A 28 -13.72 4.01 -0.36
N ALA A 29 -14.52 5.03 -0.64
CA ALA A 29 -14.36 6.34 -0.02
C ALA A 29 -14.70 6.26 1.48
N THR A 30 -13.74 6.58 2.35
CA THR A 30 -13.90 6.45 3.81
C THR A 30 -14.56 7.67 4.47
N ARG A 31 -15.05 8.63 3.68
CA ARG A 31 -15.64 9.88 4.18
C ARG A 31 -16.86 9.64 5.05
N GLN A 32 -17.75 8.74 4.63
CA GLN A 32 -18.99 8.43 5.36
C GLN A 32 -18.73 7.74 6.70
N MET A 33 -17.63 6.99 6.87
CA MET A 33 -17.24 6.47 8.19
C MET A 33 -17.04 7.61 9.20
N ARG A 34 -16.40 8.72 8.77
CA ARG A 34 -16.18 9.87 9.65
C ARG A 34 -17.44 10.68 9.88
N GLU A 35 -18.16 11.01 8.81
CA GLU A 35 -19.26 11.97 8.88
C GLU A 35 -20.59 11.36 9.33
N THR A 36 -20.84 10.10 8.96
CA THR A 36 -22.11 9.43 9.24
C THR A 36 -22.01 8.53 10.46
N LEU A 37 -20.92 7.76 10.58
CA LEU A 37 -20.72 6.85 11.72
C LEU A 37 -19.98 7.50 12.88
N GLY A 38 -19.48 8.73 12.73
CA GLY A 38 -18.67 9.41 13.74
C GLY A 38 -17.34 8.70 14.04
N TYR A 39 -16.88 7.81 13.14
CA TYR A 39 -15.68 7.01 13.38
C TYR A 39 -14.41 7.82 13.08
N GLY A 40 -13.70 8.19 14.15
CA GLY A 40 -12.34 8.72 14.10
C GLY A 40 -11.32 7.62 14.44
N PRO A 41 -10.44 7.22 13.50
CA PRO A 41 -9.37 6.28 13.82
C PRO A 41 -8.50 6.84 14.95
N ARG A 42 -8.28 6.06 16.01
CA ARG A 42 -7.39 6.44 17.12
C ARG A 42 -5.94 6.58 16.67
N TYR A 43 -5.54 5.79 15.69
CA TYR A 43 -4.20 5.75 15.14
C TYR A 43 -4.23 6.09 13.66
N THR A 44 -3.23 6.83 13.22
CA THR A 44 -2.90 6.99 11.81
C THR A 44 -2.48 5.65 11.21
N THR A 45 -2.43 5.58 9.87
CA THR A 45 -1.93 4.40 9.15
C THR A 45 -0.51 4.03 9.58
N ALA A 46 0.37 5.01 9.75
CA ALA A 46 1.77 4.79 10.15
C ALA A 46 1.86 4.22 11.58
N GLU A 47 1.10 4.79 12.52
CA GLU A 47 1.06 4.30 13.90
C GLU A 47 0.48 2.89 13.99
N THR A 48 -0.60 2.61 13.26
CA THR A 48 -1.21 1.27 13.19
C THR A 48 -0.21 0.24 12.65
N PHE A 49 0.50 0.59 11.58
CA PHE A 49 1.51 -0.29 11.01
C PHE A 49 2.68 -0.54 11.95
N ALA A 50 3.15 0.51 12.65
CA ALA A 50 4.21 0.38 13.65
C ALA A 50 3.79 -0.49 14.84
N ASP A 51 2.53 -0.40 15.28
CA ASP A 51 1.98 -1.26 16.33
C ASP A 51 1.90 -2.73 15.91
N PHE A 52 1.39 -2.98 14.70
CA PHE A 52 1.37 -4.32 14.12
C PHE A 52 2.78 -4.93 14.00
N ALA A 53 3.76 -4.16 13.51
CA ALA A 53 5.13 -4.65 13.39
C ALA A 53 5.72 -5.03 14.76
N ARG A 54 5.49 -4.21 15.78
CA ARG A 54 5.91 -4.51 17.16
C ARG A 54 5.30 -5.80 17.69
N SER A 55 4.03 -6.11 17.36
CA SER A 55 3.37 -7.32 17.84
C SER A 55 3.84 -8.62 17.17
N ARG A 56 4.63 -8.55 16.09
CA ARG A 56 5.13 -9.72 15.33
C ARG A 56 6.55 -10.15 15.73
N GLY A 57 7.29 -9.33 16.47
CA GLY A 57 8.68 -9.60 16.86
C GLY A 57 9.70 -9.26 15.75
N PRO A 58 11.00 -9.51 15.98
CA PRO A 58 12.04 -9.22 14.99
C PRO A 58 11.85 -10.12 13.76
N GLY A 59 11.69 -9.51 12.58
CA GLY A 59 11.51 -10.22 11.31
C GLY A 59 12.76 -11.01 10.90
N LEU A 60 12.66 -11.72 9.77
CA LEU A 60 13.74 -12.59 9.27
C LEU A 60 14.98 -11.85 8.75
N LEU A 61 14.87 -10.55 8.49
CA LEU A 61 15.92 -9.74 7.87
C LEU A 61 16.43 -8.66 8.83
N PRO A 62 17.74 -8.35 8.81
CA PRO A 62 18.28 -7.21 9.55
C PRO A 62 17.62 -5.89 9.11
N PRO A 63 17.20 -5.02 10.05
CA PRO A 63 16.44 -3.80 9.73
C PRO A 63 17.15 -2.87 8.74
N GLU A 64 18.46 -2.68 8.88
CA GLU A 64 19.28 -1.81 8.05
C GLU A 64 19.40 -2.33 6.61
N ALA A 65 19.48 -3.64 6.43
CA ALA A 65 19.52 -4.26 5.11
C ALA A 65 18.19 -4.10 4.38
N LEU A 66 17.07 -4.25 5.10
CA LEU A 66 15.73 -4.05 4.56
C LEU A 66 15.47 -2.59 4.19
N ALA A 67 15.80 -1.65 5.08
CA ALA A 67 15.66 -0.21 4.83
C ALA A 67 16.43 0.21 3.58
N GLY A 68 17.71 -0.17 3.47
CA GLY A 68 18.52 0.15 2.30
C GLY A 68 17.99 -0.47 1.00
N ALA A 69 17.31 -1.61 1.05
CA ALA A 69 16.65 -2.19 -0.12
C ALA A 69 15.40 -1.41 -0.54
N VAL A 70 14.58 -0.99 0.42
CA VAL A 70 13.37 -0.17 0.18
C VAL A 70 13.76 1.18 -0.44
N ASP A 71 14.78 1.85 0.10
CA ASP A 71 15.25 3.15 -0.40
C ASP A 71 15.71 3.05 -1.86
N ARG A 72 16.44 1.98 -2.22
CA ARG A 72 16.85 1.74 -3.62
C ARG A 72 15.66 1.55 -4.56
N ILE A 73 14.59 0.92 -4.10
CA ILE A 73 13.37 0.74 -4.91
C ILE A 73 12.62 2.07 -5.05
N ALA A 74 12.50 2.83 -3.96
CA ALA A 74 11.82 4.12 -3.96
C ALA A 74 12.53 5.15 -4.86
N ALA A 75 13.86 5.02 -5.02
CA ALA A 75 14.66 5.85 -5.91
C ALA A 75 14.48 5.50 -7.42
N LEU A 76 13.79 4.41 -7.76
CA LEU A 76 13.53 4.07 -9.16
C LEU A 76 12.48 5.03 -9.76
N PRO A 77 12.71 5.55 -10.98
CA PRO A 77 11.71 6.39 -11.64
C PRO A 77 10.42 5.61 -11.91
N VAL A 78 9.30 6.12 -11.40
CA VAL A 78 7.96 5.60 -11.70
C VAL A 78 7.67 5.87 -13.17
N LEU A 79 7.83 4.87 -14.02
CA LEU A 79 7.37 4.92 -15.41
C LEU A 79 5.83 4.89 -15.42
N GLY A 80 5.20 6.08 -15.41
CA GLY A 80 3.78 6.23 -15.71
C GLY A 80 3.00 7.21 -14.82
N GLY A 81 3.38 8.49 -14.83
CA GLY A 81 2.49 9.58 -14.40
C GLY A 81 1.73 10.11 -15.61
N GLY A 82 0.54 9.57 -15.88
CA GLY A 82 -0.35 10.07 -16.94
C GLY A 82 -0.83 11.49 -16.61
N HIS A 83 -0.49 12.44 -17.48
CA HIS A 83 -1.05 13.78 -17.51
C HIS A 83 -2.57 13.68 -17.80
N LEU A 84 -3.42 13.99 -16.82
CA LEU A 84 -4.85 14.22 -17.06
C LEU A 84 -4.98 15.65 -17.62
N PRO A 85 -5.40 15.84 -18.89
CA PRO A 85 -5.69 17.17 -19.39
C PRO A 85 -6.86 17.74 -18.60
N THR A 86 -6.67 18.93 -18.03
CA THR A 86 -7.73 19.77 -17.49
C THR A 86 -8.67 20.12 -18.64
N GLN A 87 -9.75 19.36 -18.80
CA GLN A 87 -10.82 19.73 -19.73
C GLN A 87 -11.58 20.89 -19.09
N SER A 88 -11.17 22.11 -19.43
CA SER A 88 -11.90 23.35 -19.14
C SER A 88 -13.18 23.34 -19.97
N ALA A 89 -14.32 23.25 -19.30
CA ALA A 89 -15.62 23.50 -19.91
C ALA A 89 -15.76 25.00 -20.20
N ASN A 90 -15.89 25.34 -21.48
CA ASN A 90 -16.65 26.51 -21.95
C ASN A 90 -17.86 25.95 -22.71
#